data_AF-A0A2A3F5L4-F1
#
_entry.id   AF-A0A2A3F5L4-F1
#
_cell.length_a   1.000
_cell.length_b   1.000
_cell.length_c   1.000
_cell.angle_alpha   90.00
_cell.angle_beta   90.00
_cell.angle_gamma   90.00
#
_symmetry.space_group_name_H-M   'P 1'
#
loop_
_entity.id
_entity.type
_entity.pdbx_description
1 polymer ?
#
loop_
_entity_poly.entity_id
_entity_poly.type
_entity_poly.pdbx_seq_one_letter_code
_entity_poly.pdbx_strand_id
1 'polypeptide(L)' 'MSSDVTKLGDDELLALLAEQRALLGESIANDYGCGTVRTVTSRIAELEAELDRRGSTASRHGT' A
#
# COMPACT_ATOMS: atom_id res chain seq x y z
N MET A 1 3.39 -14.38 -0.15
CA MET A 1 3.39 -13.87 -1.53
C MET A 1 3.58 -12.37 -1.43
N SER A 2 4.80 -11.86 -1.67
CA SER A 2 5.04 -10.42 -1.81
C SER A 2 4.92 -10.12 -3.29
N SER A 3 3.79 -9.55 -3.72
CA SER A 3 3.69 -9.04 -5.09
C SER A 3 4.63 -7.84 -5.19
N ASP A 4 5.57 -7.88 -6.13
CA ASP A 4 6.48 -6.76 -6.40
C ASP A 4 5.64 -5.53 -6.79
N VAL A 5 5.47 -4.59 -5.85
CA VAL A 5 4.64 -3.38 -6.04
C VAL A 5 5.14 -2.51 -7.20
N THR A 6 6.41 -2.65 -7.57
CA THR A 6 7.06 -1.99 -8.69
C THR A 6 6.51 -2.41 -10.06
N LYS A 7 5.88 -3.59 -10.16
CA LYS A 7 5.35 -4.13 -11.44
C LYS A 7 3.89 -3.79 -11.69
N LEU A 8 3.19 -3.29 -10.68
CA LEU A 8 1.75 -3.01 -10.73
C LEU A 8 1.47 -1.67 -11.42
N GLY A 9 0.30 -1.53 -12.05
CA GLY A 9 -0.17 -0.23 -12.53
C GLY A 9 -0.58 0.71 -11.39
N ASP A 10 -0.72 2.01 -11.65
CA ASP A 10 -1.14 2.99 -10.62
C ASP A 10 -2.54 2.67 -10.08
N ASP A 11 -3.48 2.31 -10.95
CA ASP A 11 -4.84 1.92 -10.56
C ASP A 11 -4.85 0.65 -9.69
N GLU A 12 -4.00 -0.32 -10.02
CA GLU A 12 -3.86 -1.57 -9.27
C GLU A 12 -3.22 -1.34 -7.90
N LEU A 13 -2.24 -0.44 -7.81
CA LEU A 13 -1.66 -0.01 -6.54
C LEU A 13 -2.68 0.68 -5.65
N LEU A 14 -3.50 1.58 -6.22
CA LEU A 14 -4.56 2.27 -5.47
C LEU A 14 -5.64 1.30 -4.98
N ALA A 15 -6.04 0.34 -5.81
CA ALA A 15 -6.99 -0.70 -5.42
C ALA A 15 -6.45 -1.54 -4.25
N LEU A 16 -5.21 -2.03 -4.36
CA LEU A 16 -4.58 -2.79 -3.29
C LEU A 16 -4.38 -1.96 -2.01
N LEU A 17 -4.04 -0.68 -2.12
CA LEU A 17 -3.93 0.21 -0.96
C LEU A 17 -5.27 0.35 -0.24
N ALA A 18 -6.37 0.51 -0.98
CA ALA A 18 -7.71 0.57 -0.41
C ALA A 18 -8.08 -0.75 0.30
N GLU A 19 -7.78 -1.90 -0.30
CA GLU A 19 -8.01 -3.22 0.31
C GLU A 19 -7.20 -3.40 1.61
N GLN A 20 -5.91 -3.04 1.61
CA GLN A 20 -5.09 -3.16 2.82
C GLN A 20 -5.57 -2.22 3.94
N ARG A 21 -6.04 -1.01 3.61
CA ARG A 21 -6.63 -0.10 4.59
C ARG A 21 -7.92 -0.64 5.19
N ALA A 22 -8.78 -1.27 4.38
CA ALA A 22 -9.98 -1.94 4.87
C ALA A 22 -9.61 -3.11 5.81
N LEU A 23 -8.63 -3.93 5.41
CA LEU A 23 -8.14 -5.05 6.21
C LEU A 23 -7.50 -4.59 7.54
N LEU A 24 -6.82 -3.43 7.56
CA LEU A 24 -6.29 -2.85 8.79
C LEU A 24 -7.42 -2.47 9.75
N GLY A 25 -8.47 -1.81 9.24
CA GLY A 25 -9.65 -1.46 10.03
C GLY A 25 -10.32 -2.71 10.61
N GLU A 26 -10.51 -3.75 9.80
CA GLU A 26 -11.05 -5.04 10.26
C GLU A 26 -10.15 -5.70 11.31
N SER A 27 -8.83 -5.69 11.11
CA SER A 27 -7.87 -6.28 12.04
C SER A 27 -7.86 -5.63 13.41
N ILE A 28 -8.05 -4.30 13.45
CA ILE A 28 -8.18 -3.54 14.69
C ILE A 28 -9.55 -3.83 15.33
N ALA A 29 -10.62 -3.83 14.54
CA ALA A 29 -11.98 -4.06 15.05
C ALA A 29 -12.16 -5.46 15.64
N ASN A 30 -11.52 -6.48 15.05
CA ASN A 30 -11.60 -7.87 15.49
C ASN A 30 -10.45 -8.30 16.43
N ASP A 31 -9.57 -7.40 16.85
CA ASP A 31 -8.42 -7.68 17.71
C ASP A 31 -7.58 -8.89 17.24
N TYR A 32 -7.28 -8.96 15.93
CA TYR A 32 -6.49 -10.05 15.33
C TYR A 32 -5.01 -10.07 15.76
N GLY A 33 -4.63 -9.25 16.74
CA GLY A 33 -3.30 -9.20 17.33
C GLY A 33 -2.31 -8.31 16.59
N CYS A 34 -1.26 -7.91 17.33
CA CYS A 34 -0.28 -6.93 16.86
C CYS A 34 0.53 -7.40 15.63
N GLY A 35 0.72 -8.72 15.47
CA GLY A 35 1.45 -9.29 14.34
C GLY A 35 0.73 -9.09 13.00
N THR A 36 -0.58 -9.30 12.98
CA THR A 36 -1.44 -9.08 11.82
C THR A 36 -1.49 -7.60 11.47
N VAL A 37 -1.78 -6.75 12.44
CA VAL A 37 -1.79 -5.29 12.28
C VAL A 37 -0.46 -4.80 11.71
N ARG A 38 0.67 -5.21 12.31
CA ARG A 38 2.01 -4.82 11.84
C ARG A 38 2.25 -5.23 10.38
N THR A 39 1.83 -6.44 10.00
CA THR A 39 2.01 -6.93 8.64
C THR A 39 1.22 -6.08 7.62
N VAL A 40 -0.04 -5.78 7.93
CA VAL A 40 -0.89 -4.95 7.07
C VAL A 40 -0.35 -3.51 7.01
N THR A 41 0.06 -2.93 8.13
CA THR A 41 0.65 -1.59 8.17
C THR A 41 1.94 -1.50 7.36
N SER A 42 2.83 -2.49 7.46
CA SER A 42 4.04 -2.53 6.63
C SER A 42 3.70 -2.57 5.13
N ARG A 43 2.68 -3.34 4.75
CA ARG A 43 2.26 -3.44 3.36
C ARG A 43 1.65 -2.14 2.82
N ILE A 44 0.89 -1.42 3.64
CA ILE A 44 0.38 -0.08 3.32
C ILE A 44 1.54 0.88 3.05
N ALA A 45 2.55 0.88 3.91
CA ALA A 45 3.72 1.77 3.76
C ALA A 45 4.50 1.49 2.46
N GLU A 46 4.64 0.23 2.06
CA GLU A 46 5.26 -0.15 0.77
C GLU A 46 4.49 0.42 -0.44
N LEU A 47 3.15 0.34 -0.40
CA LEU A 47 2.28 0.85 -1.47
C LEU A 47 2.32 2.38 -1.54
N GLU A 48 2.26 3.06 -0.40
CA GLU A 48 2.35 4.52 -0.32
C GLU A 48 3.70 5.03 -0.83
N ALA A 49 4.80 4.36 -0.49
CA ALA A 49 6.14 4.72 -0.96
C ALA A 49 6.30 4.53 -2.48
N GLU A 50 5.66 3.52 -3.07
CA GLU A 50 5.63 3.33 -4.52
C GLU A 50 4.85 4.45 -5.21
N LEU A 51 3.66 4.78 -4.71
CA LEU A 51 2.83 5.85 -5.26
C LEU A 51 3.52 7.22 -5.17
N ASP A 52 4.15 7.52 -4.03
CA ASP A 52 4.91 8.76 -3.84
C ASP A 52 6.10 8.86 -4.81
N ARG A 53 6.87 7.77 -4.95
CA ARG A 53 7.95 7.73 -5.94
C ARG A 53 7.45 7.97 -7.36
N ARG A 54 6.32 7.37 -7.75
CA ARG A 54 5.74 7.55 -9.09
C ARG A 54 5.25 8.99 -9.30
N GLY A 55 4.54 9.55 -8.32
CA GLY A 55 4.12 10.96 -8.33
C GLY A 55 5.32 11.91 -8.45
N SER A 56 6.41 11.65 -7.72
CA SER A 56 7.64 12.42 -7.84
C SER A 56 8.31 12.28 -9.21
N THR A 57 8.25 11.10 -9.85
CA THR A 57 8.83 10.90 -11.19
C THR A 57 8.00 11.57 -12.29
N ALA A 58 6.67 11.51 -12.20
CA ALA A 58 5.77 12.20 -13.12
C ALA A 58 5.98 13.72 -13.05
N SER A 59 6.19 14.26 -11.84
CA SER A 59 6.48 15.69 -11.65
C SER A 59 7.84 16.14 -12.22
N ARG A 60 8.82 15.26 -12.40
CA ARG A 60 10.15 15.62 -12.95
C ARG A 60 10.24 15.54 -14.48
N HIS A 61 9.28 14.93 -15.14
CA HIS A 61 9.26 14.81 -16.61
C HIS A 61 8.46 15.92 -17.29
N GLY A 62 7.92 16.87 -16.51
CA GLY A 62 7.26 18.08 -16.98
C GLY A 62 8.09 19.33 -16.70
N THR A 63 9.26 19.47 -17.33
CA THR A 63 10.01 20.73 -17.49
C THR A 63 10.78 20.72 -18.79
#